data_AF-A0AAE1SJZ6-F1
#
_entry.id   AF-A0AAE1SJZ6-F1
#
_cell.length_a   1.000
_cell.length_b   1.000
_cell.length_c   1.000
_cell.angle_alpha   90.00
_cell.angle_beta   90.00
_cell.angle_gamma   90.00
#
_symmetry.space_group_name_H-M   'P 1'
#
loop_
_entity.id
_entity.type
_entity.pdbx_description
1 polymer ?
#
loop_
_entity_poly.entity_id
_entity_poly.type
_entity_poly.pdbx_seq_one_letter_code
_entity_poly.pdbx_strand_id
1 'polypeptide(L)'
;MGRLRLQSSIKAIEEEPEDCETTSSTETAIACLVNSEVSAVLAVMRRNVRWGGRYVSGDDQLEHSLIQSLKTLRKQIFLWQHQWQTISPALYLQPFLDVIRSDETGAPITGVALSSVFKISTLDFLDLDAVTSCRFEVTDPASEEGCIDEDTSSTFGVHEK
;
A
#
# COMPACT_ATOMS: atom_id res chain seq x y z
N MET A 1 -21.92 43.49 -55.67
CA MET A 1 -22.01 43.06 -54.26
C MET A 1 -21.63 41.59 -54.22
N GLY A 2 -20.62 41.07 -53.51
CA GLY A 2 -19.58 41.62 -52.65
C GLY A 2 -18.50 40.54 -52.50
N ARG A 3 -17.23 40.95 -52.39
CA ARG A 3 -16.10 40.11 -51.92
C ARG A 3 -15.94 40.30 -50.41
N LEU A 4 -15.13 39.40 -49.80
CA LEU A 4 -14.50 39.44 -48.46
C LEU A 4 -15.28 38.65 -47.39
N ARG A 5 -14.69 37.84 -46.50
CA ARG A 5 -13.30 37.44 -46.19
C ARG A 5 -13.36 36.12 -45.39
N LEU A 6 -12.37 35.26 -45.59
CA LEU A 6 -12.00 34.20 -44.65
C LEU A 6 -11.56 34.87 -43.33
N GLN A 7 -12.21 34.55 -42.22
CA GLN A 7 -11.64 34.77 -40.89
C GLN A 7 -11.66 33.44 -40.14
N SER A 8 -10.48 32.85 -40.07
CA SER A 8 -10.08 31.89 -39.05
C SER A 8 -10.20 32.55 -37.69
N SER A 9 -10.90 31.90 -36.77
CA SER A 9 -10.71 32.11 -35.33
C SER A 9 -11.09 30.83 -34.64
N ILE A 10 -10.06 29.98 -34.49
CA ILE A 10 -9.95 28.97 -33.46
C ILE A 10 -10.16 29.70 -32.13
N LYS A 11 -11.30 29.49 -31.47
CA LYS A 11 -11.50 29.94 -30.10
C LYS A 11 -11.04 28.84 -29.16
N ALA A 12 -10.19 29.28 -28.26
CA ALA A 12 -9.57 28.60 -27.13
C ALA A 12 -10.36 27.42 -26.58
N ILE A 13 -9.65 26.32 -26.39
CA ILE A 13 -10.02 25.26 -25.47
C ILE A 13 -10.10 25.93 -24.10
N GLU A 14 -11.30 25.97 -23.53
CA GLU A 14 -11.49 26.23 -22.12
C GLU A 14 -10.78 25.10 -21.38
N GLU A 15 -9.69 25.47 -20.70
CA GLU A 15 -8.96 24.65 -19.75
C GLU A 15 -9.93 24.36 -18.61
N GLU A 16 -10.66 23.24 -18.74
CA GLU A 16 -11.41 22.64 -17.65
C GLU A 16 -10.43 22.34 -16.50
N PRO A 17 -10.85 22.57 -15.24
CA PRO A 17 -9.96 22.49 -14.10
C PRO A 17 -9.41 21.07 -13.92
N GLU A 18 -8.10 20.96 -13.70
CA GLU A 18 -7.43 19.74 -13.20
C GLU A 18 -8.02 19.36 -11.84
N ASP A 19 -9.09 18.57 -11.85
CA ASP A 19 -9.66 17.97 -10.64
C ASP A 19 -8.80 16.77 -10.22
N CYS A 20 -7.87 17.02 -9.30
CA CYS A 20 -7.43 16.13 -8.23
C CYS A 20 -7.25 14.63 -8.58
N GLU A 21 -6.12 14.26 -9.19
CA GLU A 21 -5.72 12.84 -9.34
C GLU A 21 -5.23 12.18 -8.02
N THR A 22 -5.01 12.95 -6.95
CA THR A 22 -4.31 12.49 -5.74
C THR A 22 -5.15 11.60 -4.82
N THR A 23 -6.47 11.81 -4.74
CA THR A 23 -7.36 11.06 -3.80
C THR A 23 -7.62 9.62 -4.27
N SER A 24 -7.70 9.41 -5.58
CA SER A 24 -7.88 8.10 -6.24
C SER A 24 -6.77 7.10 -5.91
N SER A 25 -5.53 7.60 -5.83
CA SER A 25 -4.34 6.78 -5.56
C SER A 25 -4.38 6.16 -4.16
N THR A 26 -4.73 6.97 -3.14
CA THR A 26 -4.79 6.54 -1.73
C THR A 26 -5.91 5.53 -1.49
N GLU A 27 -7.10 5.72 -2.08
CA GLU A 27 -8.20 4.77 -1.99
C GLU A 27 -7.82 3.39 -2.57
N THR A 28 -7.17 3.41 -3.73
CA THR A 28 -6.67 2.20 -4.38
C THR A 28 -5.61 1.51 -3.51
N ALA A 29 -4.73 2.28 -2.87
CA ALA A 29 -3.71 1.75 -1.95
C ALA A 29 -4.33 1.08 -0.72
N ILE A 30 -5.33 1.69 -0.09
CA ILE A 30 -6.06 1.12 1.06
C ILE A 30 -6.76 -0.19 0.64
N ALA A 31 -7.47 -0.18 -0.48
CA ALA A 31 -8.14 -1.38 -1.00
C ALA A 31 -7.17 -2.55 -1.23
N CYS A 32 -6.00 -2.24 -1.84
CA CYS A 32 -4.94 -3.22 -2.07
C CYS A 32 -4.36 -3.75 -0.75
N LEU A 33 -4.08 -2.85 0.20
CA LEU A 33 -3.55 -3.22 1.51
C LEU A 33 -4.51 -4.17 2.23
N VAL A 34 -5.77 -3.78 2.41
CA VAL A 34 -6.78 -4.61 3.10
C VAL A 34 -6.92 -5.96 2.41
N ASN A 35 -7.00 -6.01 1.07
CA ASN A 35 -7.13 -7.27 0.34
C ASN A 35 -5.90 -8.19 0.51
N SER A 36 -4.70 -7.62 0.50
CA SER A 36 -3.46 -8.37 0.70
C SER A 36 -3.39 -8.98 2.11
N GLU A 37 -3.79 -8.20 3.12
CA GLU A 37 -3.79 -8.63 4.52
C GLU A 37 -4.88 -9.68 4.80
N VAL A 38 -6.10 -9.52 4.24
CA VAL A 38 -7.13 -10.58 4.26
C VAL A 38 -6.59 -11.89 3.68
N SER A 39 -5.82 -11.79 2.60
CA SER A 39 -5.22 -12.94 1.93
C SER A 39 -4.11 -13.58 2.77
N ALA A 40 -3.32 -12.79 3.49
CA ALA A 40 -2.31 -13.28 4.41
C ALA A 40 -2.94 -14.05 5.59
N VAL A 41 -3.99 -13.52 6.22
CA VAL A 41 -4.72 -14.19 7.31
C VAL A 41 -5.33 -15.50 6.82
N LEU A 42 -5.99 -15.48 5.66
CA LEU A 42 -6.56 -16.69 5.08
C LEU A 42 -5.50 -17.73 4.70
N ALA A 43 -4.32 -17.31 4.25
CA ALA A 43 -3.21 -18.21 3.95
C ALA A 43 -2.65 -18.88 5.21
N VAL A 44 -2.48 -18.15 6.32
CA VAL A 44 -2.03 -18.77 7.57
C VAL A 44 -3.11 -19.70 8.13
N MET A 45 -4.39 -19.33 8.07
CA MET A 45 -5.47 -20.23 8.46
C MET A 45 -5.43 -21.54 7.65
N ARG A 46 -5.31 -21.50 6.32
CA ARG A 46 -5.20 -22.71 5.48
C ARG A 46 -4.06 -23.65 5.90
N ARG A 47 -2.92 -23.11 6.34
CA ARG A 47 -1.74 -23.87 6.75
C ARG A 47 -1.87 -24.50 8.14
N ASN A 48 -2.82 -24.04 8.96
CA ASN A 48 -3.04 -24.62 10.28
C ASN A 48 -3.89 -25.90 10.17
N VAL A 49 -3.43 -27.01 10.77
CA VAL A 49 -4.08 -28.33 10.66
C VAL A 49 -5.56 -28.30 11.08
N ARG A 50 -5.90 -27.53 12.12
CA ARG A 50 -7.28 -27.32 12.60
C ARG A 50 -8.19 -26.67 11.54
N TRP A 51 -7.62 -25.88 10.64
CA TRP A 51 -8.32 -24.99 9.72
C TRP A 51 -8.21 -25.46 8.25
N GLY A 52 -7.18 -26.24 7.91
CA GLY A 52 -6.90 -26.71 6.54
C GLY A 52 -7.97 -27.65 5.96
N GLY A 53 -8.58 -28.50 6.79
CA GLY A 53 -9.62 -29.44 6.34
C GLY A 53 -10.95 -28.77 5.98
N ARG A 54 -11.28 -27.64 6.61
CA ARG A 54 -12.54 -26.89 6.37
C ARG A 54 -12.48 -25.94 5.17
N TYR A 55 -11.31 -25.80 4.55
CA TYR A 55 -11.08 -24.90 3.43
C TYR A 55 -11.30 -25.55 2.05
N VAL A 56 -11.32 -26.89 1.99
CA VAL A 56 -11.28 -27.68 0.73
C VAL A 56 -12.65 -28.22 0.32
N SER A 57 -13.57 -28.42 1.26
CA SER A 57 -14.97 -28.70 0.90
C SER A 57 -15.56 -27.39 0.40
N GLY A 58 -15.77 -27.25 -0.91
CA GLY A 58 -16.43 -26.09 -1.54
C GLY A 58 -17.90 -25.90 -1.15
N ASP A 59 -18.29 -26.42 0.00
CA ASP A 59 -19.61 -26.26 0.59
C ASP A 59 -19.52 -25.13 1.63
N ASP A 60 -19.91 -23.93 1.20
CA ASP A 60 -19.89 -22.70 2.01
C ASP A 60 -20.68 -22.86 3.33
N GLN A 61 -21.52 -23.90 3.46
CA GLN A 61 -22.35 -24.18 4.63
C GLN A 61 -21.58 -24.81 5.82
N LEU A 62 -20.40 -25.40 5.57
CA LEU A 62 -19.52 -25.99 6.60
C LEU A 62 -18.28 -25.14 6.91
N GLU A 63 -18.17 -23.98 6.26
CA GLU A 63 -17.06 -23.07 6.47
C GLU A 63 -17.18 -22.36 7.82
N HIS A 64 -16.05 -22.19 8.50
CA HIS A 64 -16.03 -21.50 9.79
C HIS A 64 -16.40 -20.02 9.61
N SER A 65 -17.22 -19.47 10.52
CA SER A 65 -17.73 -18.09 10.46
C SER A 65 -16.63 -17.04 10.21
N LEU A 66 -15.46 -17.18 10.84
CA LEU A 66 -14.29 -16.30 10.60
C LEU A 66 -13.74 -16.36 9.17
N ILE A 67 -13.72 -17.54 8.54
CA ILE A 67 -13.25 -17.64 7.16
C ILE A 67 -14.28 -17.01 6.23
N GLN A 68 -15.57 -17.24 6.50
CA GLN A 68 -16.67 -16.66 5.74
C GLN A 68 -16.67 -15.13 5.86
N SER A 69 -16.41 -14.56 7.04
CA SER A 69 -16.33 -13.10 7.24
C SER A 69 -15.17 -12.50 6.45
N LEU A 70 -13.99 -13.12 6.46
CA LEU A 70 -12.82 -12.69 5.68
C LEU A 70 -13.06 -12.80 4.16
N LYS A 71 -13.68 -13.88 3.69
CA LYS A 71 -14.08 -14.02 2.27
C LYS A 71 -15.12 -12.98 1.87
N THR A 72 -16.07 -12.68 2.76
CA THR A 72 -17.11 -11.67 2.54
C THR A 72 -16.49 -10.29 2.45
N LEU A 73 -15.57 -9.95 3.36
CA LEU A 73 -14.80 -8.70 3.30
C LEU A 73 -14.08 -8.57 1.96
N ARG A 74 -13.37 -9.61 1.50
CA ARG A 74 -12.71 -9.58 0.18
C ARG A 74 -13.67 -9.22 -0.95
N LYS A 75 -14.90 -9.76 -0.95
CA LYS A 75 -15.92 -9.41 -1.95
C LYS A 75 -16.34 -7.95 -1.83
N GLN A 76 -16.54 -7.45 -0.60
CA GLN A 76 -16.93 -6.07 -0.33
C GLN A 76 -15.88 -5.05 -0.79
N ILE A 77 -14.59 -5.34 -0.63
CA ILE A 77 -13.48 -4.50 -1.11
C ILE A 77 -13.64 -4.17 -2.61
N PHE A 78 -14.04 -5.15 -3.43
CA PHE A 78 -14.25 -4.96 -4.86
C PHE A 78 -15.56 -4.24 -5.21
N LEU A 79 -16.50 -4.15 -4.27
CA LEU A 79 -17.74 -3.39 -4.43
C LEU A 79 -17.55 -1.91 -4.07
N TRP A 80 -16.61 -1.59 -3.19
CA TRP A 80 -16.36 -0.23 -2.69
C TRP A 80 -15.47 0.64 -3.58
N GLN A 81 -15.15 0.22 -4.81
CA GLN A 81 -14.11 0.79 -5.70
C GLN A 81 -13.89 2.31 -5.59
N HIS A 82 -14.94 3.13 -5.65
CA HIS A 82 -14.87 4.59 -5.61
C HIS A 82 -15.51 5.22 -4.35
N GLN A 83 -15.77 4.42 -3.32
CA GLN A 83 -16.54 4.85 -2.14
C GLN A 83 -15.77 4.62 -0.84
N TRP A 84 -14.47 4.31 -0.91
CA TRP A 84 -13.63 4.00 0.25
C TRP A 84 -13.63 5.10 1.32
N GLN A 85 -13.67 6.38 0.92
CA GLN A 85 -13.78 7.50 1.86
C GLN A 85 -15.07 7.53 2.69
N THR A 86 -16.14 6.88 2.22
CA THR A 86 -17.42 6.81 2.93
C THR A 86 -17.54 5.57 3.83
N ILE A 87 -16.63 4.60 3.65
CA ILE A 87 -16.65 3.34 4.40
C ILE A 87 -15.98 3.57 5.75
N SER A 88 -16.71 3.27 6.82
CA SER A 88 -16.14 3.34 8.17
C SER A 88 -15.01 2.31 8.33
N PRO A 89 -13.85 2.70 8.89
CA PRO A 89 -12.75 1.78 9.18
C PRO A 89 -13.13 0.56 10.01
N ALA A 90 -14.16 0.69 10.85
CA ALA A 90 -14.68 -0.41 11.64
C ALA A 90 -15.14 -1.59 10.76
N LEU A 91 -15.69 -1.34 9.57
CA LEU A 91 -16.25 -2.40 8.71
C LEU A 91 -15.18 -3.35 8.17
N TYR A 92 -14.03 -2.81 7.73
CA TYR A 92 -12.94 -3.64 7.22
C TYR A 92 -11.99 -4.12 8.31
N LEU A 93 -11.95 -3.49 9.49
CA LEU A 93 -11.16 -3.97 10.63
C LEU A 93 -11.86 -5.07 11.43
N GLN A 94 -13.21 -5.07 11.49
CA GLN A 94 -13.98 -6.01 12.31
C GLN A 94 -13.59 -7.48 12.08
N PRO A 95 -13.46 -7.98 10.83
CA PRO A 95 -13.11 -9.40 10.61
C PRO A 95 -11.73 -9.79 11.16
N PHE A 96 -10.76 -8.87 11.18
CA PHE A 96 -9.46 -9.11 11.79
C PHE A 96 -9.56 -9.14 13.32
N LEU A 97 -10.35 -8.24 13.90
CA LEU A 97 -10.58 -8.21 15.34
C LEU A 97 -11.31 -9.46 15.83
N ASP A 98 -12.25 -9.98 15.03
CA ASP A 98 -12.95 -11.22 15.34
C ASP A 98 -11.99 -12.42 15.33
N VAL A 99 -11.03 -12.44 14.41
CA VAL A 99 -9.95 -13.43 14.40
C VAL A 99 -9.05 -13.30 15.65
N ILE A 100 -8.76 -12.08 16.10
CA ILE A 100 -7.90 -11.84 17.27
C ILE A 100 -8.60 -12.25 18.58
N ARG A 101 -9.90 -11.97 18.71
CA ARG A 101 -10.70 -12.26 19.90
C ARG A 101 -11.17 -13.72 19.98
N SER A 102 -11.09 -14.44 18.86
CA SER A 102 -11.44 -15.84 18.83
C SER A 102 -10.49 -16.68 19.69
N ASP A 103 -11.07 -17.55 20.52
CA ASP A 103 -10.36 -18.58 21.27
C ASP A 103 -9.93 -19.76 20.40
N GLU A 104 -10.50 -19.89 19.21
CA GLU A 104 -10.20 -20.94 18.24
C GLU A 104 -8.90 -20.66 17.46
N THR A 105 -8.40 -19.42 17.48
CA THR A 105 -7.23 -18.98 16.72
C THR A 105 -5.96 -19.11 17.56
N GLY A 106 -4.97 -19.82 17.00
CA GLY A 106 -3.67 -19.98 17.63
C GLY A 106 -2.77 -18.76 17.42
N ALA A 107 -1.72 -18.66 18.24
CA ALA A 107 -0.68 -17.63 18.15
C ALA A 107 -0.23 -17.23 16.73
N PRO A 108 0.04 -18.16 15.78
CA PRO A 108 0.45 -17.76 14.43
C PRO A 108 -0.64 -17.03 13.64
N ILE A 109 -1.92 -17.37 13.83
CA ILE A 109 -3.04 -16.71 13.14
C ILE A 109 -3.27 -15.33 13.76
N THR A 110 -3.32 -15.27 15.09
CA THR A 110 -3.50 -14.02 15.84
C THR A 110 -2.38 -13.03 15.58
N GLY A 111 -1.12 -13.50 15.46
CA GLY A 111 0.04 -12.65 15.15
C GLY A 111 -0.08 -11.98 13.78
N VAL A 112 -0.50 -12.73 12.75
CA VAL A 112 -0.73 -12.15 11.42
C VAL A 112 -1.88 -11.15 11.47
N ALA A 113 -3.01 -11.50 12.11
CA ALA A 113 -4.16 -10.61 12.22
C ALA A 113 -3.83 -9.28 12.96
N LEU A 114 -3.04 -9.34 14.04
CA LEU A 114 -2.56 -8.15 14.75
C LEU A 114 -1.67 -7.28 13.86
N SER A 115 -0.77 -7.90 13.11
CA SER A 115 0.09 -7.19 12.15
C SER A 115 -0.74 -6.51 11.07
N SER A 116 -1.77 -7.19 10.54
CA SER A 116 -2.70 -6.63 9.56
C SER A 116 -3.41 -5.39 10.08
N VAL A 117 -3.98 -5.45 11.30
CA VAL A 117 -4.66 -4.30 11.93
C VAL A 117 -3.71 -3.11 12.09
N PHE A 118 -2.48 -3.36 12.55
CA PHE A 118 -1.47 -2.33 12.71
C PHE A 118 -1.14 -1.65 11.38
N LYS A 119 -0.89 -2.41 10.31
CA LYS A 119 -0.56 -1.86 8.99
C LYS A 119 -1.71 -1.04 8.41
N ILE A 120 -2.94 -1.56 8.48
CA ILE A 120 -4.14 -0.87 7.97
C ILE A 120 -4.34 0.45 8.74
N SER A 121 -4.21 0.44 10.06
CA SER A 121 -4.36 1.65 10.88
C SER A 121 -3.24 2.66 10.65
N THR A 122 -2.02 2.19 10.36
CA THR A 122 -0.88 3.05 10.09
C THR A 122 -1.02 3.76 8.74
N LEU A 123 -1.58 3.08 7.73
CA LEU A 123 -1.84 3.67 6.42
C LEU A 123 -2.96 4.73 6.46
N ASP A 124 -3.96 4.53 7.31
CA ASP A 124 -5.05 5.51 7.52
C ASP A 124 -4.54 6.78 8.23
N PHE A 125 -3.46 6.67 9.00
CA PHE A 125 -2.89 7.78 9.76
C PHE A 125 -1.73 8.50 9.06
N LEU A 126 -0.93 7.78 8.26
CA LEU A 126 0.20 8.35 7.55
C LEU A 126 -0.22 8.75 6.13
N ASP A 127 -0.17 10.05 5.85
CA ASP A 127 -0.39 10.60 4.52
C ASP A 127 0.61 10.00 3.52
N LEU A 128 0.08 9.29 2.51
CA LEU A 128 0.86 8.44 1.61
C LEU A 128 1.80 9.21 0.68
N ASP A 129 1.58 10.52 0.54
CA ASP A 129 2.31 11.39 -0.39
C ASP A 129 3.83 11.37 -0.15
N ALA A 130 4.25 11.28 1.13
CA ALA A 130 5.67 11.20 1.48
C ALA A 130 6.35 9.90 1.02
N VAL A 131 5.60 8.79 0.97
CA VAL A 131 6.13 7.46 0.61
C VAL A 131 6.10 7.25 -0.90
N THR A 132 5.07 7.74 -1.59
CA THR A 132 4.96 7.67 -3.06
C THR A 132 5.85 8.68 -3.79
N SER A 133 6.23 9.78 -3.14
CA SER A 133 7.20 10.76 -3.68
C SER A 133 8.66 10.31 -3.56
N CYS A 134 8.93 9.14 -2.94
CA CYS A 134 10.27 8.57 -2.89
C CYS A 134 10.75 8.14 -4.28
N ARG A 135 11.38 9.07 -5.00
CA ARG A 135 12.07 8.81 -6.25
C ARG A 135 13.43 8.20 -5.92
N PHE A 136 13.59 6.91 -6.22
CA PHE A 136 14.90 6.26 -6.18
C PHE A 136 15.76 6.88 -7.28
N GLU A 137 16.53 7.91 -6.96
CA GLU A 137 17.56 8.39 -7.86
C GLU A 137 18.61 7.28 -7.96
N VAL A 138 18.81 6.78 -9.18
CA VAL A 138 19.92 5.90 -9.51
C VAL A 138 21.18 6.65 -9.08
N THR A 139 21.84 6.16 -8.04
CA THR A 139 23.17 6.65 -7.68
C THR A 139 24.05 6.40 -8.90
N ASP A 140 24.50 7.49 -9.51
CA ASP A 140 25.42 7.45 -10.63
C ASP A 140 26.70 6.70 -10.19
N PRO A 141 27.08 5.60 -10.85
CA PRO A 141 28.24 4.80 -10.46
C PRO A 141 29.58 5.51 -10.75
N ALA A 142 29.59 6.76 -11.24
CA ALA A 142 30.80 7.52 -11.54
C ALA A 142 31.12 8.63 -10.50
N SER A 143 30.36 8.77 -9.41
CA SER A 143 30.62 9.78 -8.36
C SER A 143 31.78 9.44 -7.39
N GLU A 144 32.66 8.50 -7.72
CA GLU A 144 33.98 8.40 -7.08
C GLU A 144 34.99 9.20 -7.92
N GLU A 145 34.93 10.53 -7.88
CA GLU A 145 36.04 11.35 -8.37
C GLU A 145 36.37 12.49 -7.40
N GLY A 146 37.63 12.48 -6.96
CA GLY A 146 38.39 13.70 -6.71
C GLY A 146 38.33 14.30 -5.31
N CYS A 147 39.11 13.75 -4.38
CA CYS A 147 39.87 14.60 -3.45
C CYS A 147 41.35 14.46 -3.82
N ILE A 148 41.75 15.22 -4.84
CA ILE A 148 43.16 15.42 -5.23
C ILE A 148 43.60 16.75 -4.63
N ASP A 149 44.55 16.64 -3.69
CA ASP A 149 45.66 17.53 -3.33
C ASP A 149 45.33 18.98 -2.84
N GLU A 150 46.12 19.65 -2.00
CA GLU A 150 47.57 19.77 -1.98
C GLU A 150 48.09 20.45 -0.68
N ASP A 151 49.40 20.31 -0.45
CA ASP A 151 50.33 21.21 0.24
C ASP A 151 50.98 20.85 1.61
N THR A 152 52.09 20.11 1.49
CA THR A 152 53.47 20.61 1.66
C THR A 152 54.09 20.81 3.06
N SER A 153 55.05 19.90 3.32
CA SER A 153 56.39 20.12 3.90
C SER A 153 56.53 20.42 5.40
N SER A 154 57.08 19.44 6.14
CA SER A 154 58.34 19.70 6.84
C SER A 154 59.07 18.42 7.23
N THR A 155 60.27 18.30 6.66
CA THR A 155 61.45 17.55 7.10
C THR A 155 61.56 17.40 8.63
N PHE A 156 61.89 16.20 9.12
CA PHE A 156 63.01 16.02 10.06
C PHE A 156 63.32 14.53 10.23
N GLY A 157 64.45 14.10 9.67
CA GLY A 157 65.07 12.84 10.05
C GLY A 157 65.62 12.96 11.47
N VAL A 158 65.44 11.92 12.27
CA VAL A 158 66.34 11.63 13.39
C VAL A 158 66.61 10.14 13.39
N HIS A 159 67.85 9.85 13.02
CA HIS A 159 68.59 8.64 13.30
C HIS A 159 68.82 8.57 14.82
N GLU A 160 68.41 7.51 15.53
CA GLU A 160 69.11 7.15 16.76
C GLU A 160 68.94 5.69 17.18
N LYS A 161 70.10 5.00 17.15
CA LYS A 161 70.62 3.86 17.94
C LYS A 161 69.92 2.50 17.89
#